data_AF-A0A954BY26-F1
#
_entry.id   AF-A0A954BY26-F1
#
_cell.length_a   1.000
_cell.length_b   1.000
_cell.length_c   1.000
_cell.angle_alpha   90.00
_cell.angle_beta   90.00
_cell.angle_gamma   90.00
#
_symmetry.space_group_name_H-M   'P 1'
#
loop_
_entity.id
_entity.type
_entity.pdbx_description
1 polymer ?
#
loop_
_entity_poly.entity_id
_entity_poly.type
_entity_poly.pdbx_seq_one_letter_code
_entity_poly.pdbx_strand_id
1 'polypeptide(L)'
;EVEVLFENVREMSDEKLRGRPGTWTVVIDFPFDDPRFTPADDLARLADYRGDDTQTLVWMPSFFSAKAQYDLGRLVVLDYILTGERFNELASHLALVDRGPAQALLRNQRDQLQQRVRQYLEVAYGIAGDSRDAVVNPMAPEDQFRSLDQTLTPLPPVGANLKSAFEALLDQLFRHQFPAHPVFDAEVKPAAVKKVWPELERAIGTADGRAPVGDRVIRQLIRSIADPVQLGKTGETHFVLGDHWRSHFLREQAKEGAAFTVANLRKWMDQPLAMGLPTEAQNLIILTFAGQTNRSFVRGNVPSMPSVDQMPDDLELREQTLPEPGDWEAACKRAAALFGLTIPTSRNAGNVAKLLEEVQAKAREAREPIGSLVKTLNEKSALFPAPGDNHRLQTARSTLALLAGLLSAEGAAVVTTLAGATIETSEVAMRQTLAKARELDEAVRTGAWDIFEAMKALTDERRSAAHAIVAKVSETLAADEHAIGLKAALDDQRIKAVRLLTVAPPPSPTPPGPSPVTPPLPPIGPTPAPPGTPVPKPPVIVQESAAADLESTQALALLDDLHAKLDNDTDLRLSISWRLEKPGSSK
;
A
#
# COMPACT_ATOMS: atom_id res chain seq x y z
N GLU A 1 17.07 -19.59 15.90
CA GLU A 1 18.35 -20.13 15.42
C GLU A 1 18.91 -21.05 16.48
N VAL A 2 19.69 -22.07 16.10
CA VAL A 2 20.39 -22.99 17.01
C VAL A 2 21.77 -23.25 16.43
N GLU A 3 22.81 -23.21 17.25
CA GLU A 3 24.16 -23.63 16.89
C GLU A 3 24.31 -25.13 17.11
N VAL A 4 24.87 -25.85 16.13
CA VAL A 4 25.09 -27.30 16.24
C VAL A 4 26.58 -27.59 16.15
N LEU A 5 27.12 -28.22 17.19
CA LEU A 5 28.51 -28.64 17.27
C LEU A 5 28.57 -30.17 17.25
N PHE A 6 29.35 -30.74 16.34
CA PHE A 6 29.60 -32.18 16.27
C PHE A 6 31.06 -32.43 16.61
N GLU A 7 31.35 -32.63 17.90
CA GLU A 7 32.70 -32.70 18.46
C GLU A 7 32.74 -33.63 19.67
N ASN A 8 33.94 -34.16 19.98
CA ASN A 8 34.18 -34.99 21.15
C ASN A 8 34.09 -34.16 22.44
N VAL A 9 33.12 -34.48 23.30
CA VAL A 9 32.83 -33.72 24.53
C VAL A 9 34.03 -33.67 25.47
N ARG A 10 34.72 -34.81 25.70
CA ARG A 10 35.95 -34.88 26.52
C ARG A 10 36.99 -33.83 26.16
N GLU A 11 37.11 -33.48 24.88
CA GLU A 11 38.13 -32.55 24.37
C GLU A 11 37.66 -31.09 24.26
N MET A 12 36.39 -30.81 24.51
CA MET A 12 35.84 -29.46 24.39
C MET A 12 36.38 -28.54 25.49
N SER A 13 36.55 -27.25 25.17
CA SER A 13 36.84 -26.20 26.16
C SER A 13 35.54 -25.64 26.76
N ASP A 14 35.64 -25.03 27.95
CA ASP A 14 34.48 -24.37 28.59
C ASP A 14 33.91 -23.23 27.74
N GLU A 15 34.74 -22.57 26.94
CA GLU A 15 34.30 -21.54 26.00
C GLU A 15 33.40 -22.10 24.90
N LYS A 16 33.75 -23.25 24.30
CA LYS A 16 32.90 -23.90 23.31
C LYS A 16 31.61 -24.42 23.91
N LEU A 17 31.68 -25.02 25.10
CA LEU A 17 30.48 -25.48 25.83
C LEU A 17 29.57 -24.33 26.25
N ARG A 18 30.11 -23.12 26.49
CA ARG A 18 29.30 -21.93 26.77
C ARG A 18 28.47 -21.50 25.58
N GLY A 19 28.95 -21.68 24.34
CA GLY A 19 28.23 -21.27 23.14
C GLY A 19 28.06 -19.76 23.01
N ARG A 20 27.15 -19.34 22.12
CA ARG A 20 26.87 -17.92 21.84
C ARG A 20 25.73 -17.38 22.72
N PRO A 21 25.89 -16.20 23.35
CA PRO A 21 24.81 -15.60 24.15
C PRO A 21 23.51 -15.42 23.35
N GLY A 22 22.38 -15.85 23.94
CA GLY A 22 21.04 -15.70 23.37
C GLY A 22 20.67 -16.71 22.28
N THR A 23 21.51 -17.70 22.00
CA THR A 23 21.24 -18.79 21.06
C THR A 23 21.52 -20.13 21.72
N TRP A 24 20.62 -21.10 21.57
CA TRP A 24 20.90 -22.46 22.03
C TRP A 24 22.04 -23.09 21.24
N THR A 25 22.96 -23.75 21.95
CA THR A 25 24.01 -24.59 21.37
C THR A 25 23.65 -26.06 21.65
N VAL A 26 23.62 -26.89 20.60
CA VAL A 26 23.45 -28.34 20.72
C VAL A 26 24.75 -29.02 20.33
N VAL A 27 25.38 -29.64 21.31
CA VAL A 27 26.58 -30.46 21.14
C VAL A 27 26.15 -31.90 20.91
N ILE A 28 26.62 -32.50 19.83
CA ILE A 28 26.40 -33.90 19.48
C ILE A 28 27.76 -34.59 19.55
N ASP A 29 27.91 -35.52 20.48
CA ASP A 29 29.17 -36.22 20.73
C ASP A 29 29.32 -37.47 19.85
N PHE A 30 30.52 -38.03 19.77
CA PHE A 30 30.82 -39.22 18.95
C PHE A 30 30.49 -40.53 19.68
N PRO A 31 29.92 -41.55 19.00
CA PRO A 31 29.67 -42.86 19.60
C PRO A 31 30.95 -43.72 19.69
N PHE A 32 32.14 -43.12 19.67
CA PHE A 32 33.43 -43.79 19.77
C PHE A 32 34.54 -42.79 20.08
N ASP A 33 35.61 -43.26 20.74
CA ASP A 33 36.83 -42.51 21.03
C ASP A 33 38.06 -43.44 21.04
N ASP A 34 39.24 -42.92 21.40
CA ASP A 34 40.42 -43.72 21.76
C ASP A 34 40.03 -44.80 22.78
N PRO A 35 40.50 -46.06 22.63
CA PRO A 35 40.08 -47.19 23.47
C PRO A 35 40.27 -47.02 24.98
N ARG A 36 41.04 -46.01 25.42
CA ARG A 36 41.25 -45.68 26.84
C ARG A 36 40.11 -44.87 27.45
N PHE A 37 39.26 -44.26 26.63
CA PHE A 37 38.17 -43.41 27.09
C PHE A 37 36.81 -44.08 26.87
N THR A 38 35.85 -43.64 27.68
CA THR A 38 34.49 -44.18 27.76
C THR A 38 33.51 -43.02 27.92
N PRO A 39 32.19 -43.24 27.77
CA PRO A 39 31.20 -42.20 28.02
C PRO A 39 31.26 -41.59 29.44
N ALA A 40 31.87 -42.29 30.41
CA ALA A 40 32.07 -41.76 31.75
C ALA A 40 33.09 -40.60 31.77
N ASP A 41 34.05 -40.57 30.85
CA ASP A 41 35.03 -39.49 30.72
C ASP A 41 34.36 -38.22 30.14
N ASP A 42 33.42 -38.38 29.21
CA ASP A 42 32.60 -37.28 28.69
C ASP A 42 31.69 -36.69 29.80
N LEU A 43 31.04 -37.56 30.57
CA LEU A 43 30.27 -37.16 31.75
C LEU A 43 31.13 -36.43 32.80
N ALA A 44 32.34 -36.93 33.07
CA ALA A 44 33.27 -36.28 33.99
C ALA A 44 33.68 -34.90 33.47
N ARG A 45 33.92 -34.76 32.16
CA ARG A 45 34.22 -33.48 31.53
C ARG A 45 33.09 -32.46 31.69
N LEU A 46 31.84 -32.88 31.56
CA LEU A 46 30.69 -32.00 31.81
C LEU A 46 30.54 -31.64 33.29
N ALA A 47 30.79 -32.59 34.21
CA ALA A 47 30.78 -32.32 35.65
C ALA A 47 31.89 -31.34 36.07
N ASP A 48 33.00 -31.30 35.33
CA ASP A 48 34.11 -30.37 35.52
C ASP A 48 33.93 -29.02 34.83
N TYR A 49 32.83 -28.79 34.12
CA TYR A 49 32.49 -27.48 33.59
C TYR A 49 32.47 -26.43 34.73
N ARG A 50 33.18 -25.31 34.55
CA ARG A 50 33.25 -24.20 35.53
C ARG A 50 32.69 -22.91 34.97
N GLY A 51 32.06 -22.93 33.79
CA GLY A 51 31.39 -21.77 33.25
C GLY A 51 30.06 -21.47 33.96
N ASP A 52 29.53 -20.28 33.70
CA ASP A 52 28.20 -19.90 34.15
C ASP A 52 27.11 -20.73 33.46
N ASP A 53 25.92 -20.70 34.03
CA ASP A 53 24.71 -21.30 33.47
C ASP A 53 24.49 -20.85 32.01
N THR A 54 24.26 -21.80 31.11
CA THR A 54 24.22 -21.51 29.68
C THR A 54 23.22 -22.36 28.90
N GLN A 55 22.72 -21.83 27.79
CA GLN A 55 21.78 -22.48 26.88
C GLN A 55 22.47 -23.54 26.00
N THR A 56 23.05 -24.55 26.63
CA THR A 56 23.70 -25.67 25.94
C THR A 56 23.03 -26.99 26.27
N LEU A 57 22.69 -27.75 25.23
CA LEU A 57 22.27 -29.14 25.32
C LEU A 57 23.39 -30.02 24.77
N VAL A 58 23.79 -31.03 25.54
CA VAL A 58 24.78 -32.04 25.13
C VAL A 58 24.05 -33.37 24.95
N TRP A 59 24.09 -33.87 23.71
CA TRP A 59 23.52 -35.15 23.32
C TRP A 59 24.62 -36.20 23.22
N MET A 60 24.76 -37.00 24.28
CA MET A 60 25.80 -38.02 24.42
C MET A 60 25.31 -39.39 23.93
N PRO A 61 26.05 -40.04 23.03
CA PRO A 61 25.75 -41.39 22.60
C PRO A 61 26.36 -42.44 23.54
N SER A 62 25.71 -43.59 23.61
CA SER A 62 26.38 -44.82 24.03
C SER A 62 27.45 -45.21 23.01
N PHE A 63 28.59 -45.71 23.47
CA PHE A 63 29.67 -46.11 22.55
C PHE A 63 29.32 -47.37 21.77
N PHE A 64 29.75 -47.39 20.51
CA PHE A 64 29.57 -48.51 19.61
C PHE A 64 30.24 -49.78 20.12
N SER A 65 29.60 -50.91 19.85
CA SER A 65 30.21 -52.23 20.02
C SER A 65 31.37 -52.41 19.05
N ALA A 66 32.25 -53.38 19.34
CA ALA A 66 33.32 -53.76 18.42
C ALA A 66 32.81 -54.14 17.02
N LYS A 67 31.61 -54.75 16.94
CA LYS A 67 30.96 -55.09 15.67
C LYS A 67 30.49 -53.84 14.93
N ALA A 68 29.84 -52.92 15.63
CA ALA A 68 29.36 -51.67 15.05
C ALA A 68 30.53 -50.80 14.55
N GLN A 69 31.62 -50.71 15.33
CA GLN A 69 32.86 -50.05 14.89
C GLN A 69 33.49 -50.72 13.67
N TYR A 70 33.51 -52.06 13.62
CA TYR A 70 34.00 -52.79 12.45
C TYR A 70 33.14 -52.52 11.20
N ASP A 71 31.82 -52.58 11.33
CA ASP A 71 30.87 -52.30 10.24
C ASP A 71 31.02 -50.84 9.75
N LEU A 72 31.21 -49.88 10.66
CA LEU A 72 31.49 -48.48 10.32
C LEU A 72 32.83 -48.34 9.56
N GLY A 73 33.90 -48.98 10.05
CA GLY A 73 35.20 -48.97 9.38
C GLY A 73 35.13 -49.57 7.98
N ARG A 74 34.37 -50.66 7.81
CA ARG A 74 34.10 -51.27 6.50
C ARG A 74 33.33 -50.32 5.59
N LEU A 75 32.33 -49.61 6.10
CA LEU A 75 31.57 -48.62 5.34
C LEU A 75 32.50 -47.50 4.81
N VAL A 76 33.35 -46.93 5.68
CA VAL A 76 34.32 -45.89 5.29
C VAL A 76 35.27 -46.37 4.20
N VAL A 77 35.77 -47.61 4.31
CA VAL A 77 36.63 -48.21 3.27
C VAL A 77 35.88 -48.37 1.95
N LEU A 78 34.64 -48.84 1.97
CA LEU A 78 33.83 -48.99 0.76
C LEU A 78 33.51 -47.64 0.11
N ASP A 79 33.16 -46.62 0.89
CA ASP A 79 32.95 -45.26 0.41
C ASP A 79 34.21 -44.71 -0.26
N TYR A 80 35.37 -44.89 0.39
CA TYR A 80 36.66 -44.47 -0.16
C TYR A 80 36.97 -45.15 -1.50
N ILE A 81 36.76 -46.47 -1.60
CA ILE A 81 37.00 -47.25 -2.83
C ILE A 81 36.05 -46.83 -3.95
N LEU A 82 34.79 -46.56 -3.63
CA LEU A 82 33.74 -46.26 -4.61
C LEU A 82 33.69 -44.78 -5.03
N THR A 83 34.59 -43.95 -4.50
CA THR A 83 34.68 -42.51 -4.84
C THR A 83 35.47 -42.29 -6.12
N GLY A 84 34.85 -41.64 -7.11
CA GLY A 84 35.51 -41.28 -8.38
C GLY A 84 36.03 -42.51 -9.16
N GLU A 85 37.25 -42.39 -9.68
CA GLU A 85 37.91 -43.44 -10.48
C GLU A 85 38.73 -44.45 -9.65
N ARG A 86 38.75 -44.31 -8.32
CA ARG A 86 39.62 -45.10 -7.42
C ARG A 86 39.37 -46.60 -7.52
N PHE A 87 38.12 -46.99 -7.75
CA PHE A 87 37.79 -48.39 -7.94
C PHE A 87 38.58 -49.00 -9.11
N ASN A 88 38.70 -48.28 -10.24
CA ASN A 88 39.38 -48.80 -11.43
C ASN A 88 40.89 -49.00 -11.21
N GLU A 89 41.51 -48.14 -10.40
CA GLU A 89 42.92 -48.25 -10.00
C GLU A 89 43.15 -49.45 -9.07
N LEU A 90 42.33 -49.57 -8.02
CA LEU A 90 42.43 -50.64 -7.02
C LEU A 90 42.04 -52.01 -7.60
N ALA A 91 41.10 -52.03 -8.55
CA ALA A 91 40.66 -53.22 -9.25
C ALA A 91 41.51 -53.56 -10.49
N SER A 92 42.69 -52.96 -10.64
CA SER A 92 43.61 -53.21 -11.77
C SER A 92 43.99 -54.69 -11.93
N HIS A 93 44.02 -55.43 -10.83
CA HIS A 93 44.25 -56.87 -10.78
C HIS A 93 43.09 -57.73 -11.31
N LEU A 94 41.87 -57.16 -11.43
CA LEU A 94 40.71 -57.84 -12.00
C LEU A 94 40.66 -57.64 -13.52
N ALA A 95 40.20 -58.66 -14.25
CA ALA A 95 39.94 -58.56 -15.68
C ALA A 95 38.84 -57.51 -15.96
N LEU A 96 38.91 -56.85 -17.12
CA LEU A 96 38.00 -55.74 -17.45
C LEU A 96 36.52 -56.14 -17.38
N VAL A 97 36.20 -57.38 -17.74
CA VAL A 97 34.83 -57.95 -17.70
C VAL A 97 34.31 -58.17 -16.28
N ASP A 98 35.18 -58.38 -15.30
CA ASP A 98 34.81 -58.67 -13.89
C ASP A 98 34.67 -57.40 -13.04
N ARG A 99 35.23 -56.27 -13.51
CA ARG A 99 35.24 -55.00 -12.77
C ARG A 99 33.83 -54.44 -12.55
N GLY A 100 32.96 -54.49 -13.57
CA GLY A 100 31.57 -54.01 -13.46
C GLY A 100 30.76 -54.76 -12.39
N PRO A 101 30.69 -56.10 -12.46
CA PRO A 101 30.03 -56.92 -11.43
C PRO A 101 30.61 -56.73 -10.02
N ALA A 102 31.93 -56.66 -9.88
CA ALA A 102 32.57 -56.42 -8.59
C ALA A 102 32.19 -55.04 -8.01
N GLN A 103 32.16 -53.99 -8.83
CA GLN A 103 31.75 -52.66 -8.40
C GLN A 103 30.29 -52.64 -7.95
N ALA A 104 29.40 -53.33 -8.65
CA ALA A 104 27.99 -53.45 -8.27
C ALA A 104 27.82 -54.17 -6.92
N LEU A 105 28.59 -55.23 -6.67
CA LEU A 105 28.59 -55.94 -5.38
C LEU A 105 29.05 -55.04 -4.24
N LEU A 106 30.14 -54.28 -4.41
CA LEU A 106 30.62 -53.35 -3.40
C LEU A 106 29.63 -52.23 -3.11
N ARG A 107 28.94 -51.70 -4.13
CA ARG A 107 27.87 -50.71 -3.95
C ARG A 107 26.72 -51.27 -3.12
N ASN A 108 26.26 -52.49 -3.42
CA ASN A 108 25.22 -53.14 -2.63
C ASN A 108 25.65 -53.36 -1.18
N GLN A 109 26.89 -53.80 -0.94
CA GLN A 109 27.42 -53.95 0.42
C GLN A 109 27.50 -52.63 1.18
N ARG A 110 27.97 -51.57 0.51
CA ARG A 110 28.00 -50.21 1.07
C ARG A 110 26.60 -49.76 1.47
N ASP A 111 25.62 -49.89 0.59
CA ASP A 111 24.25 -49.42 0.84
C ASP A 111 23.60 -50.16 2.02
N GLN A 112 23.84 -51.48 2.13
CA GLN A 112 23.40 -52.28 3.27
C GLN A 112 24.11 -51.89 4.58
N LEU A 113 25.43 -51.66 4.54
CA LEU A 113 26.18 -51.20 5.71
C LEU A 113 25.77 -49.79 6.12
N GLN A 114 25.48 -48.90 5.17
CA GLN A 114 25.01 -47.55 5.45
C GLN A 114 23.68 -47.57 6.20
N GLN A 115 22.72 -48.40 5.77
CA GLN A 115 21.45 -48.57 6.48
C GLN A 115 21.65 -49.12 7.89
N ARG A 116 22.54 -50.12 8.04
CA ARG A 116 22.83 -50.72 9.34
C ARG A 116 23.54 -49.76 10.30
N VAL A 117 24.51 -49.00 9.81
CA VAL A 117 25.21 -47.98 10.62
C VAL A 117 24.24 -46.87 11.05
N ARG A 118 23.27 -46.48 10.22
CA ARG A 118 22.20 -45.57 10.64
C ARG A 118 21.38 -46.13 11.81
N GLN A 119 21.01 -47.41 11.76
CA GLN A 119 20.32 -48.08 12.86
C GLN A 119 21.20 -48.15 14.12
N TYR A 120 22.51 -48.40 13.98
CA TYR A 120 23.43 -48.35 15.12
C TYR A 120 23.50 -46.97 15.75
N LEU A 121 23.54 -45.90 14.95
CA LEU A 121 23.48 -44.52 15.44
C LEU A 121 22.18 -44.25 16.20
N GLU A 122 21.03 -44.66 15.66
CA GLU A 122 19.73 -44.49 16.32
C GLU A 122 19.69 -45.20 17.69
N VAL A 123 20.33 -46.36 17.83
CA VAL A 123 20.46 -47.04 19.13
C VAL A 123 21.47 -46.32 20.04
N ALA A 124 22.63 -45.91 19.51
CA ALA A 124 23.65 -45.21 20.28
C ALA A 124 23.14 -43.92 20.90
N TYR A 125 22.37 -43.13 20.16
CA TYR A 125 21.78 -41.88 20.63
C TYR A 125 20.47 -42.05 21.41
N GLY A 126 20.08 -43.28 21.78
CA GLY A 126 18.93 -43.55 22.64
C GLY A 126 17.56 -43.40 21.96
N ILE A 127 17.50 -43.43 20.62
CA ILE A 127 16.26 -43.28 19.85
C ILE A 127 15.59 -44.64 19.63
N ALA A 128 16.39 -45.69 19.41
CA ALA A 128 15.92 -47.05 19.19
C ALA A 128 16.45 -48.02 20.27
N GLY A 129 15.65 -49.02 20.66
CA GLY A 129 15.98 -49.93 21.77
C GLY A 129 16.61 -51.28 21.36
N ASP A 130 16.53 -51.67 20.09
CA ASP A 130 16.48 -53.10 19.72
C ASP A 130 17.74 -53.73 19.11
N SER A 131 18.93 -53.14 19.27
CA SER A 131 20.16 -53.78 18.77
C SER A 131 21.25 -53.93 19.81
N ARG A 132 21.35 -55.14 20.40
CA ARG A 132 22.49 -55.55 21.24
C ARG A 132 23.83 -55.53 20.50
N ASP A 133 23.78 -55.57 19.17
CA ASP A 133 24.95 -55.51 18.30
C ASP A 133 25.45 -54.07 18.09
N ALA A 134 24.66 -53.04 18.42
CA ALA A 134 25.01 -51.65 18.16
C ALA A 134 25.98 -51.07 19.20
N VAL A 135 25.74 -51.32 20.49
CA VAL A 135 26.41 -50.64 21.61
C VAL A 135 26.83 -51.61 22.70
N VAL A 136 27.84 -51.23 23.49
CA VAL A 136 28.27 -51.97 24.69
C VAL A 136 28.05 -51.08 25.90
N ASN A 137 27.35 -51.58 26.92
CA ASN A 137 26.98 -50.84 28.13
C ASN A 137 26.20 -49.54 27.80
N PRO A 138 24.93 -49.63 27.38
CA PRO A 138 24.14 -48.47 27.02
C PRO A 138 24.04 -47.49 28.20
N MET A 139 24.16 -46.20 27.90
CA MET A 139 23.98 -45.12 28.86
C MET A 139 22.52 -45.05 29.32
N ALA A 140 22.31 -44.57 30.54
CA ALA A 140 20.97 -44.24 31.00
C ALA A 140 20.45 -43.01 30.23
N PRO A 141 19.14 -42.91 29.94
CA PRO A 141 18.60 -41.78 29.17
C PRO A 141 18.92 -40.42 29.79
N GLU A 142 18.91 -40.29 31.12
CA GLU A 142 19.29 -39.08 31.85
C GLU A 142 20.76 -38.67 31.68
N ASP A 143 21.63 -39.62 31.34
CA ASP A 143 23.03 -39.34 31.00
C ASP A 143 23.15 -38.93 29.53
N GLN A 144 22.27 -39.37 28.63
CA GLN A 144 22.37 -39.06 27.20
C GLN A 144 21.96 -37.63 26.85
N PHE A 145 21.09 -37.01 27.65
CA PHE A 145 20.55 -35.67 27.38
C PHE A 145 20.89 -34.71 28.53
N ARG A 146 22.07 -34.08 28.48
CA ARG A 146 22.54 -33.18 29.54
C ARG A 146 22.35 -31.72 29.13
N SER A 147 21.76 -30.92 30.01
CA SER A 147 21.76 -29.46 29.83
C SER A 147 22.79 -28.80 30.75
N LEU A 148 23.43 -27.75 30.23
CA LEU A 148 24.23 -26.82 31.04
C LEU A 148 23.40 -25.61 31.51
N ASP A 149 22.09 -25.60 31.21
CA ASP A 149 21.09 -24.78 31.90
C ASP A 149 20.56 -25.60 33.08
N GLN A 150 20.92 -25.21 34.30
CA GLN A 150 20.58 -25.92 35.53
C GLN A 150 19.08 -25.95 35.82
N THR A 151 18.30 -25.09 35.16
CA THR A 151 16.85 -25.05 35.30
C THR A 151 16.13 -25.97 34.30
N LEU A 152 16.86 -26.53 33.33
CA LEU A 152 16.33 -27.44 32.32
C LEU A 152 16.77 -28.88 32.59
N THR A 153 15.81 -29.79 32.66
CA THR A 153 16.06 -31.24 32.62
C THR A 153 15.43 -31.82 31.35
N PRO A 154 16.21 -32.02 30.27
CA PRO A 154 15.68 -32.57 29.02
C PRO A 154 15.15 -33.98 29.22
N LEU A 155 14.01 -34.28 28.60
CA LEU A 155 13.47 -35.63 28.55
C LEU A 155 13.91 -36.33 27.26
N PRO A 156 14.06 -37.67 27.29
CA PRO A 156 14.33 -38.45 26.09
C PRO A 156 13.29 -38.14 24.99
N PRO A 157 13.74 -37.80 23.77
CA PRO A 157 12.84 -37.37 22.72
C PRO A 157 12.06 -38.55 22.15
N VAL A 158 10.80 -38.32 21.81
CA VAL A 158 9.97 -39.29 21.08
C VAL A 158 10.17 -39.05 19.58
N GLY A 159 10.95 -39.91 18.93
CA GLY A 159 11.24 -39.80 17.50
C GLY A 159 11.41 -41.17 16.84
N ALA A 160 11.03 -41.27 15.56
CA ALA A 160 11.23 -42.48 14.76
C ALA A 160 12.64 -42.58 14.15
N ASN A 161 13.40 -41.47 14.18
CA ASN A 161 14.76 -41.34 13.65
C ASN A 161 15.47 -40.12 14.26
N LEU A 162 16.77 -39.99 14.00
CA LEU A 162 17.63 -38.89 14.46
C LEU A 162 17.05 -37.49 14.19
N LYS A 163 16.46 -37.26 13.01
CA LYS A 163 15.89 -35.96 12.66
C LYS A 163 14.71 -35.61 13.58
N SER A 164 13.74 -36.51 13.69
CA SER A 164 12.56 -36.28 14.54
C SER A 164 12.92 -36.18 16.03
N ALA A 165 13.92 -36.93 16.48
CA ALA A 165 14.42 -36.85 17.85
C ALA A 165 15.07 -35.49 18.12
N PHE A 166 15.91 -35.00 17.20
CA PHE A 166 16.52 -33.68 17.28
C PHE A 166 15.46 -32.57 17.28
N GLU A 167 14.47 -32.62 16.39
CA GLU A 167 13.35 -31.66 16.36
C GLU A 167 12.56 -31.66 17.68
N ALA A 168 12.32 -32.83 18.28
CA ALA A 168 11.65 -32.94 19.59
C ALA A 168 12.50 -32.39 20.75
N LEU A 169 13.84 -32.52 20.69
CA LEU A 169 14.73 -31.87 21.65
C LEU A 169 14.64 -30.35 21.49
N LEU A 170 14.73 -29.82 20.27
CA LEU A 170 14.62 -28.37 20.04
C LEU A 170 13.29 -27.81 20.54
N ASP A 171 12.19 -28.53 20.35
CA ASP A 171 10.87 -28.17 20.87
C ASP A 171 10.86 -28.09 22.41
N GLN A 172 11.55 -28.99 23.11
CA GLN A 172 11.74 -28.87 24.57
C GLN A 172 12.56 -27.63 24.95
N LEU A 173 13.67 -27.38 24.25
CA LEU A 173 14.54 -26.22 24.50
C LEU A 173 13.78 -24.90 24.35
N PHE A 174 13.04 -24.74 23.25
CA PHE A 174 12.29 -23.51 22.98
C PHE A 174 11.05 -23.36 23.86
N ARG A 175 10.39 -24.44 24.29
CA ARG A 175 9.31 -24.36 25.29
C ARG A 175 9.82 -23.95 26.66
N HIS A 176 11.02 -24.39 27.04
CA HIS A 176 11.67 -23.94 28.26
C HIS A 176 12.02 -22.45 28.19
N GLN A 177 12.62 -22.01 27.08
CA GLN A 177 12.98 -20.61 26.88
C GLN A 177 11.77 -19.68 26.73
N PHE A 178 10.72 -20.12 26.04
CA PHE A 178 9.52 -19.35 25.73
C PHE A 178 8.25 -20.10 26.13
N PRO A 179 7.98 -20.22 27.44
CA PRO A 179 6.88 -21.05 27.96
C PRO A 179 5.49 -20.55 27.56
N ALA A 180 5.34 -19.29 27.16
CA ALA A 180 4.09 -18.72 26.66
C ALA A 180 4.06 -18.56 25.13
N HIS A 181 4.99 -19.19 24.39
CA HIS A 181 4.98 -19.12 22.93
C HIS A 181 3.67 -19.72 22.36
N PRO A 182 2.93 -18.98 21.52
CA PRO A 182 1.69 -19.47 20.96
C PRO A 182 1.94 -20.52 19.88
N VAL A 183 1.02 -21.47 19.74
CA VAL A 183 1.06 -22.44 18.64
C VAL A 183 0.43 -21.81 17.41
N PHE A 184 1.25 -21.55 16.39
CA PHE A 184 0.77 -21.06 15.10
C PHE A 184 0.38 -22.23 14.19
N ASP A 185 -0.75 -22.09 13.49
CA ASP A 185 -1.18 -23.05 12.47
C ASP A 185 -0.46 -22.84 11.11
N ALA A 186 0.30 -21.73 10.99
CA ALA A 186 1.08 -21.39 9.81
C ALA A 186 2.34 -20.61 10.19
N GLU A 187 3.38 -20.75 9.38
CA GLU A 187 4.62 -20.00 9.58
C GLU A 187 4.38 -18.49 9.44
N VAL A 188 4.83 -17.71 10.43
CA VAL A 188 4.68 -16.25 10.46
C VAL A 188 5.70 -15.61 9.52
N LYS A 189 5.31 -15.41 8.26
CA LYS A 189 6.15 -14.74 7.24
C LYS A 189 5.76 -13.27 7.07
N PRO A 190 6.70 -12.39 6.70
CA PRO A 190 6.40 -10.98 6.41
C PRO A 190 5.24 -10.80 5.40
N ALA A 191 5.25 -11.59 4.32
CA ALA A 191 4.19 -11.54 3.30
C ALA A 191 2.81 -11.95 3.83
N ALA A 192 2.75 -12.85 4.81
CA ALA A 192 1.51 -13.26 5.45
C ALA A 192 0.98 -12.17 6.38
N VAL A 193 1.85 -11.61 7.22
CA VAL A 193 1.50 -10.53 8.16
C VAL A 193 1.00 -9.27 7.42
N LYS A 194 1.62 -8.92 6.27
CA LYS A 194 1.13 -7.85 5.38
C LYS A 194 -0.29 -8.03 4.87
N LYS A 195 -0.73 -9.28 4.68
CA LYS A 195 -2.11 -9.58 4.25
C LYS A 195 -3.10 -9.54 5.42
N VAL A 196 -2.62 -9.87 6.62
CA VAL A 196 -3.44 -9.83 7.85
C VAL A 196 -3.68 -8.40 8.32
N TRP A 197 -2.66 -7.53 8.27
CA TRP A 197 -2.74 -6.17 8.82
C TRP A 197 -3.94 -5.33 8.34
N PRO A 198 -4.26 -5.23 7.03
CA PRO A 198 -5.40 -4.42 6.55
C PRO A 198 -6.76 -4.85 7.12
N GLU A 199 -6.91 -6.12 7.47
CA GLU A 199 -8.14 -6.67 8.05
C GLU A 199 -8.27 -6.26 9.53
N LEU A 200 -7.16 -6.28 10.28
CA LEU A 200 -7.10 -5.78 11.65
C LEU A 200 -7.29 -4.26 11.69
N GLU A 201 -6.66 -3.53 10.78
CA GLU A 201 -6.85 -2.07 10.63
C GLU A 201 -8.31 -1.71 10.35
N ARG A 202 -8.99 -2.49 9.50
CA ARG A 202 -10.43 -2.33 9.27
C ARG A 202 -11.23 -2.56 10.56
N ALA A 203 -10.90 -3.60 11.33
CA ALA A 203 -11.58 -3.91 12.58
C ALA A 203 -11.39 -2.80 13.62
N ILE A 204 -10.19 -2.24 13.74
CA ILE A 204 -9.89 -1.06 14.59
C ILE A 204 -10.79 0.12 14.22
N GLY A 205 -11.09 0.28 12.92
CA GLY A 205 -11.95 1.36 12.42
C GLY A 205 -13.44 1.22 12.70
N THR A 206 -13.91 0.08 13.23
CA THR A 206 -15.33 -0.19 13.50
C THR A 206 -15.69 0.08 14.96
N ALA A 207 -16.90 0.55 15.21
CA ALA A 207 -17.35 0.92 16.56
C ALA A 207 -17.40 -0.29 17.53
N ASP A 208 -17.68 -1.49 17.01
CA ASP A 208 -17.78 -2.74 17.77
C ASP A 208 -16.54 -3.65 17.60
N GLY A 209 -15.52 -3.20 16.88
CA GLY A 209 -14.32 -3.99 16.60
C GLY A 209 -14.54 -5.17 15.65
N ARG A 210 -15.66 -5.22 14.91
CA ARG A 210 -16.02 -6.33 14.02
C ARG A 210 -15.85 -5.96 12.55
N ALA A 211 -14.87 -6.58 11.90
CA ALA A 211 -14.66 -6.44 10.46
C ALA A 211 -15.15 -7.67 9.69
N PRO A 212 -16.02 -7.52 8.67
CA PRO A 212 -16.32 -8.62 7.75
C PRO A 212 -15.07 -8.99 6.96
N VAL A 213 -14.80 -10.29 6.82
CA VAL A 213 -13.67 -10.85 6.06
C VAL A 213 -14.23 -11.79 5.00
N GLY A 214 -14.47 -11.28 3.79
CA GLY A 214 -15.12 -12.04 2.72
C GLY A 214 -14.26 -13.19 2.16
N ASP A 215 -12.95 -13.00 2.08
CA ASP A 215 -12.02 -13.98 1.53
C ASP A 215 -11.70 -15.08 2.56
N ARG A 216 -12.02 -16.34 2.21
CA ARG A 216 -11.78 -17.52 3.04
C ARG A 216 -10.30 -17.75 3.32
N VAL A 217 -9.41 -17.48 2.36
CA VAL A 217 -7.96 -17.66 2.49
C VAL A 217 -7.40 -16.64 3.45
N ILE A 218 -7.79 -15.37 3.30
CA ILE A 218 -7.39 -14.30 4.24
C ILE A 218 -7.90 -14.62 5.64
N ARG A 219 -9.14 -15.08 5.77
CA ARG A 219 -9.71 -15.47 7.07
C ARG A 219 -8.95 -16.61 7.74
N GLN A 220 -8.58 -17.65 6.99
CA GLN A 220 -7.73 -18.72 7.52
C GLN A 220 -6.37 -18.16 7.96
N LEU A 221 -5.79 -17.23 7.21
CA LEU A 221 -4.52 -16.61 7.54
C LEU A 221 -4.59 -15.77 8.82
N ILE A 222 -5.66 -14.99 9.01
CA ILE A 222 -5.91 -14.26 10.26
C ILE A 222 -6.02 -15.27 11.42
N ARG A 223 -6.82 -16.33 11.25
CA ARG A 223 -6.96 -17.38 12.28
C ARG A 223 -5.64 -18.04 12.63
N SER A 224 -4.76 -18.27 11.66
CA SER A 224 -3.47 -18.93 11.89
C SER A 224 -2.40 -18.01 12.51
N ILE A 225 -2.57 -16.68 12.47
CA ILE A 225 -1.55 -15.71 12.92
C ILE A 225 -2.05 -14.82 14.06
N ALA A 226 -3.21 -14.17 13.90
CA ALA A 226 -3.73 -13.18 14.85
C ALA A 226 -4.44 -13.80 16.06
N ASP A 227 -5.18 -14.90 15.87
CA ASP A 227 -5.89 -15.58 16.96
C ASP A 227 -4.92 -16.19 18.01
N PRO A 228 -3.80 -16.87 17.63
CA PRO A 228 -2.85 -17.45 18.58
C PRO A 228 -2.15 -16.40 19.44
N VAL A 229 -1.86 -15.22 18.87
CA VAL A 229 -1.29 -14.09 19.61
C VAL A 229 -2.35 -13.24 20.31
N GLN A 230 -3.60 -13.69 20.42
CA GLN A 230 -4.66 -13.02 21.18
C GLN A 230 -5.03 -11.60 20.69
N LEU A 231 -4.82 -11.30 19.40
CA LEU A 231 -5.28 -10.03 18.82
C LEU A 231 -6.79 -9.99 18.58
N GLY A 232 -7.43 -11.14 18.55
CA GLY A 232 -8.87 -11.25 18.35
C GLY A 232 -9.34 -12.68 18.15
N LYS A 233 -10.57 -12.81 17.66
CA LYS A 233 -11.16 -14.10 17.29
C LYS A 233 -11.76 -14.04 15.90
N THR A 234 -11.43 -15.03 15.09
CA THR A 234 -11.93 -15.14 13.72
C THR A 234 -13.17 -16.04 13.68
N GLY A 235 -14.35 -15.47 13.42
CA GLY A 235 -15.59 -16.21 13.18
C GLY A 235 -15.68 -16.80 11.77
N GLU A 236 -16.87 -17.26 11.35
CA GLU A 236 -17.08 -17.75 9.96
C GLU A 236 -17.45 -16.66 8.94
N THR A 237 -17.54 -15.39 9.31
CA THR A 237 -17.78 -14.28 8.34
C THR A 237 -16.99 -13.02 8.66
N HIS A 238 -16.51 -12.89 9.89
CA HIS A 238 -15.92 -11.67 10.42
C HIS A 238 -14.77 -11.99 11.37
N PHE A 239 -13.89 -11.01 11.55
CA PHE A 239 -12.89 -10.96 12.61
C PHE A 239 -13.40 -10.01 13.70
N VAL A 240 -13.28 -10.43 14.96
CA VAL A 240 -13.58 -9.61 16.14
C VAL A 240 -12.27 -9.26 16.82
N LEU A 241 -11.97 -7.97 16.88
CA LEU A 241 -10.80 -7.44 17.55
C LEU A 241 -10.89 -7.65 19.08
N GLY A 242 -9.81 -8.16 19.67
CA GLY A 242 -9.70 -8.41 21.11
C GLY A 242 -9.08 -7.23 21.88
N ASP A 243 -9.21 -7.25 23.20
CA ASP A 243 -8.68 -6.18 24.09
C ASP A 243 -7.43 -6.61 24.89
N HIS A 244 -6.97 -7.86 24.70
CA HIS A 244 -5.90 -8.45 25.53
C HIS A 244 -4.66 -7.56 25.63
N TRP A 245 -4.06 -7.22 24.48
CA TRP A 245 -2.83 -6.43 24.43
C TRP A 245 -3.01 -4.99 24.90
N ARG A 246 -4.17 -4.37 24.63
CA ARG A 246 -4.49 -3.05 25.16
C ARG A 246 -4.51 -3.06 26.69
N SER A 247 -5.29 -3.98 27.25
CA SER A 247 -5.37 -4.16 28.71
C SER A 247 -4.03 -4.51 29.34
N HIS A 248 -3.23 -5.36 28.67
CA HIS A 248 -1.90 -5.77 29.15
C HIS A 248 -0.90 -4.62 29.15
N PHE A 249 -0.72 -3.92 28.03
CA PHE A 249 0.25 -2.83 27.94
C PHE A 249 -0.11 -1.63 28.82
N LEU A 250 -1.39 -1.28 28.95
CA LEU A 250 -1.82 -0.24 29.88
C LEU A 250 -1.49 -0.62 31.33
N ARG A 251 -1.62 -1.91 31.69
CA ARG A 251 -1.29 -2.40 33.03
C ARG A 251 0.21 -2.36 33.30
N GLU A 252 1.05 -2.84 32.37
CA GLU A 252 2.51 -2.81 32.54
C GLU A 252 3.05 -1.37 32.55
N GLN A 253 2.50 -0.50 31.71
CA GLN A 253 2.83 0.92 31.74
C GLN A 253 2.46 1.58 33.07
N ALA A 254 1.30 1.27 33.64
CA ALA A 254 0.90 1.80 34.94
C ALA A 254 1.77 1.30 36.10
N LYS A 255 2.36 0.10 35.98
CA LYS A 255 3.29 -0.46 36.98
C LYS A 255 4.68 0.19 36.89
N GLU A 256 5.25 0.29 35.69
CA GLU A 256 6.63 0.78 35.50
C GLU A 256 6.71 2.32 35.40
N GLY A 257 5.61 3.00 35.06
CA GLY A 257 5.60 4.45 34.79
C GLY A 257 6.39 4.83 33.53
N ALA A 258 6.72 3.87 32.68
CA ALA A 258 7.53 4.08 31.49
C ALA A 258 6.70 4.63 30.30
N ALA A 259 7.38 5.22 29.32
CA ALA A 259 6.74 5.63 28.07
C ALA A 259 6.40 4.40 27.20
N PHE A 260 5.38 4.53 26.35
CA PHE A 260 5.07 3.52 25.34
C PHE A 260 6.07 3.59 24.18
N THR A 261 7.26 3.00 24.34
CA THR A 261 8.20 2.81 23.23
C THR A 261 8.04 1.42 22.61
N VAL A 262 8.43 1.25 21.35
CA VAL A 262 8.45 -0.07 20.69
C VAL A 262 9.29 -1.06 21.51
N ALA A 263 10.46 -0.62 22.02
CA ALA A 263 11.30 -1.42 22.90
C ALA A 263 10.55 -1.91 24.17
N ASN A 264 9.85 -1.01 24.86
CA ASN A 264 9.12 -1.35 26.08
C ASN A 264 7.94 -2.28 25.79
N LEU A 265 7.21 -2.04 24.68
CA LEU A 265 6.11 -2.90 24.27
C LEU A 265 6.60 -4.33 23.99
N ARG A 266 7.73 -4.49 23.27
CA ARG A 266 8.34 -5.81 23.03
C ARG A 266 8.76 -6.49 24.33
N LYS A 267 9.43 -5.75 25.23
CA LYS A 267 9.78 -6.25 26.57
C LYS A 267 8.55 -6.72 27.34
N TRP A 268 7.43 -5.99 27.29
CA TRP A 268 6.20 -6.36 28.00
C TRP A 268 5.44 -7.52 27.35
N MET A 269 5.67 -7.84 26.06
CA MET A 269 5.12 -9.06 25.45
C MET A 269 5.69 -10.33 26.07
N ASP A 270 6.91 -10.27 26.59
CA ASP A 270 7.55 -11.39 27.28
C ASP A 270 7.24 -11.43 28.79
N GLN A 271 6.20 -10.71 29.24
CA GLN A 271 5.73 -10.69 30.62
C GLN A 271 4.28 -11.17 30.72
N PRO A 272 3.92 -11.97 31.74
CA PRO A 272 4.76 -12.47 32.84
C PRO A 272 5.68 -13.63 32.44
N LEU A 273 5.40 -14.26 31.31
CA LEU A 273 6.15 -15.40 30.78
C LEU A 273 6.62 -15.05 29.36
N ALA A 274 7.87 -15.41 29.06
CA ALA A 274 8.45 -15.10 27.76
C ALA A 274 7.67 -15.81 26.64
N MET A 275 7.33 -15.05 25.60
CA MET A 275 6.64 -15.54 24.42
C MET A 275 7.60 -15.76 23.25
N GLY A 276 8.71 -15.00 23.15
CA GLY A 276 9.69 -15.19 22.08
C GLY A 276 9.09 -15.02 20.68
N LEU A 277 8.18 -14.06 20.53
CA LEU A 277 7.46 -13.85 19.28
C LEU A 277 8.41 -13.39 18.16
N PRO A 278 8.19 -13.82 16.91
CA PRO A 278 8.90 -13.26 15.76
C PRO A 278 8.57 -11.77 15.60
N THR A 279 9.55 -10.99 15.12
CA THR A 279 9.45 -9.52 15.00
C THR A 279 8.20 -9.07 14.26
N GLU A 280 7.79 -9.78 13.21
CA GLU A 280 6.60 -9.46 12.41
C GLU A 280 5.31 -9.61 13.23
N ALA A 281 5.23 -10.61 14.11
CA ALA A 281 4.08 -10.77 15.02
C ALA A 281 4.08 -9.68 16.10
N GLN A 282 5.25 -9.33 16.64
CA GLN A 282 5.38 -8.22 17.59
C GLN A 282 4.92 -6.89 16.96
N ASN A 283 5.37 -6.61 15.73
CA ASN A 283 4.99 -5.40 15.00
C ASN A 283 3.48 -5.36 14.75
N LEU A 284 2.86 -6.49 14.39
CA LEU A 284 1.41 -6.59 14.21
C LEU A 284 0.66 -6.24 15.51
N ILE A 285 1.13 -6.75 16.65
CA ILE A 285 0.55 -6.44 17.97
C ILE A 285 0.67 -4.94 18.28
N ILE A 286 1.85 -4.36 18.05
CA ILE A 286 2.12 -2.94 18.35
C ILE A 286 1.28 -2.01 17.47
N LEU A 287 1.19 -2.28 16.16
CA LEU A 287 0.33 -1.51 15.26
C LEU A 287 -1.14 -1.59 15.68
N THR A 288 -1.58 -2.78 16.10
CA THR A 288 -2.95 -2.99 16.59
C THR A 288 -3.22 -2.18 17.85
N PHE A 289 -2.31 -2.24 18.84
CA PHE A 289 -2.40 -1.46 20.06
C PHE A 289 -2.40 0.05 19.79
N ALA A 290 -1.52 0.53 18.91
CA ALA A 290 -1.45 1.93 18.52
C ALA A 290 -2.79 2.41 17.93
N GLY A 291 -3.36 1.62 17.02
CA GLY A 291 -4.67 1.91 16.42
C GLY A 291 -5.80 1.91 17.44
N GLN A 292 -5.86 0.91 18.33
CA GLN A 292 -6.89 0.80 19.38
C GLN A 292 -6.86 1.94 20.40
N THR A 293 -5.69 2.52 20.64
CA THR A 293 -5.48 3.56 21.66
C THR A 293 -5.26 4.94 21.06
N ASN A 294 -5.46 5.10 19.76
CA ASN A 294 -5.30 6.36 19.03
C ASN A 294 -3.91 6.98 19.21
N ARG A 295 -2.87 6.14 19.23
CA ARG A 295 -1.48 6.56 19.33
C ARG A 295 -0.85 6.63 17.95
N SER A 296 -0.04 7.66 17.71
CA SER A 296 0.83 7.76 16.55
C SER A 296 2.28 7.49 16.96
N PHE A 297 3.09 7.08 15.99
CA PHE A 297 4.51 6.83 16.20
C PHE A 297 5.31 8.10 15.94
N VAL A 298 6.25 8.39 16.84
CA VAL A 298 7.16 9.52 16.72
C VAL A 298 8.58 9.10 17.05
N ARG A 299 9.55 9.74 16.38
CA ARG A 299 10.97 9.70 16.75
C ARG A 299 11.36 11.10 17.22
N GLY A 300 11.55 11.27 18.52
CA GLY A 300 11.68 12.60 19.12
C GLY A 300 10.38 13.39 18.95
N ASN A 301 10.36 14.37 18.05
CA ASN A 301 9.15 15.13 17.68
C ASN A 301 8.74 14.97 16.21
N VAL A 302 9.37 14.04 15.49
CA VAL A 302 9.08 13.80 14.08
C VAL A 302 8.11 12.62 13.96
N PRO A 303 6.92 12.81 13.35
CA PRO A 303 6.02 11.70 13.05
C PRO A 303 6.70 10.63 12.19
N SER A 304 6.41 9.37 12.48
CA SER A 304 6.89 8.22 11.73
C SER A 304 5.73 7.30 11.37
N MET A 305 5.81 6.67 10.20
CA MET A 305 4.82 5.69 9.72
C MET A 305 5.49 4.31 9.65
N PRO A 306 5.61 3.58 10.77
CA PRO A 306 6.16 2.24 10.75
C PRO A 306 5.22 1.27 10.03
N SER A 307 5.76 0.13 9.63
CA SER A 307 5.02 -0.94 8.97
C SER A 307 5.27 -2.26 9.69
N VAL A 308 4.57 -3.31 9.26
CA VAL A 308 4.77 -4.67 9.79
C VAL A 308 6.20 -5.19 9.61
N ASP A 309 6.95 -4.70 8.61
CA ASP A 309 8.33 -5.13 8.37
C ASP A 309 9.37 -4.23 9.04
N GLN A 310 9.04 -2.94 9.22
CA GLN A 310 9.99 -1.94 9.65
C GLN A 310 9.41 -1.12 10.80
N MET A 311 9.86 -1.46 12.00
CA MET A 311 9.48 -0.78 13.23
C MET A 311 10.69 -0.72 14.17
N PRO A 312 11.44 0.38 14.14
CA PRO A 312 12.57 0.62 15.03
C PRO A 312 12.15 0.74 16.51
N ASP A 313 13.02 0.26 17.40
CA ASP A 313 12.77 0.19 18.85
C ASP A 313 12.69 1.54 19.56
N ASP A 314 13.31 2.56 18.96
CA ASP A 314 13.37 3.93 19.47
C ASP A 314 12.11 4.76 19.18
N LEU A 315 11.14 4.19 18.45
CA LEU A 315 9.86 4.85 18.22
C LEU A 315 9.03 4.89 19.51
N GLU A 316 8.46 6.06 19.79
CA GLU A 316 7.53 6.30 20.88
C GLU A 316 6.10 6.42 20.35
N LEU A 317 5.14 5.83 21.06
CA LEU A 317 3.72 5.88 20.76
C LEU A 317 3.04 6.94 21.63
N ARG A 318 2.70 8.07 21.01
CA ARG A 318 2.04 9.19 21.69
C ARG A 318 0.57 9.25 21.34
N GLU A 319 -0.25 9.38 22.38
CA GLU A 319 -1.69 9.54 22.24
C GLU A 319 -2.01 10.82 21.48
N GLN A 320 -2.90 10.71 20.51
CA GLN A 320 -3.39 11.83 19.73
C GLN A 320 -4.84 12.11 20.12
N THR A 321 -5.14 13.37 20.37
CA THR A 321 -6.53 13.84 20.43
C THR A 321 -7.13 13.69 19.05
N LEU A 322 -7.97 12.67 18.88
CA LEU A 322 -8.71 12.48 17.63
C LEU A 322 -9.77 13.57 17.48
N PRO A 323 -10.08 13.98 16.25
CA PRO A 323 -11.23 14.84 15.98
C PRO A 323 -12.54 14.19 16.43
N GLU A 324 -13.55 15.01 16.66
CA GLU A 324 -14.90 14.54 16.92
C GLU A 324 -15.43 13.71 15.73
N PRO A 325 -16.23 12.65 15.96
CA PRO A 325 -16.70 11.77 14.89
C PRO A 325 -17.46 12.48 13.78
N GLY A 326 -18.32 13.45 14.14
CA GLY A 326 -19.08 14.23 13.17
C GLY A 326 -18.18 15.11 12.28
N ASP A 327 -17.18 15.75 12.89
CA ASP A 327 -16.21 16.57 12.16
C ASP A 327 -15.34 15.73 11.23
N TRP A 328 -14.93 14.53 11.68
CA TRP A 328 -14.16 13.62 10.85
C TRP A 328 -14.92 13.17 9.60
N GLU A 329 -16.18 12.74 9.76
CA GLU A 329 -17.01 12.30 8.62
C GLU A 329 -17.23 13.44 7.62
N ALA A 330 -17.54 14.64 8.12
CA ALA A 330 -17.72 15.82 7.29
C ALA A 330 -16.42 16.22 6.58
N ALA A 331 -15.28 16.16 7.26
CA ALA A 331 -13.98 16.45 6.69
C ALA A 331 -13.59 15.46 5.58
N CYS A 332 -13.82 14.16 5.77
CA CYS A 332 -13.57 13.16 4.71
C CYS A 332 -14.43 13.41 3.47
N LYS A 333 -15.73 13.70 3.66
CA LYS A 333 -16.64 14.06 2.56
C LYS A 333 -16.16 15.29 1.81
N ARG A 334 -15.75 16.35 2.53
CA ARG A 334 -15.23 17.59 1.93
C ARG A 334 -13.86 17.42 1.30
N ALA A 335 -12.97 16.59 1.84
CA ALA A 335 -11.68 16.29 1.22
C ALA A 335 -11.88 15.64 -0.16
N ALA A 336 -12.79 14.68 -0.26
CA ALA A 336 -13.19 14.08 -1.53
C ALA A 336 -13.88 15.11 -2.44
N ALA A 337 -14.84 15.87 -1.89
CA ALA A 337 -15.64 16.81 -2.67
C ALA A 337 -14.88 18.06 -3.14
N LEU A 338 -13.86 18.56 -2.44
CA LEU A 338 -13.17 19.80 -2.82
C LEU A 338 -11.81 19.51 -3.47
N PHE A 339 -11.08 18.53 -2.95
CA PHE A 339 -9.71 18.24 -3.36
C PHE A 339 -9.57 16.94 -4.17
N GLY A 340 -10.63 16.12 -4.28
CA GLY A 340 -10.58 14.83 -4.97
C GLY A 340 -9.76 13.77 -4.23
N LEU A 341 -9.54 13.93 -2.93
CA LEU A 341 -8.72 13.02 -2.12
C LEU A 341 -9.53 11.79 -1.68
N THR A 342 -8.86 10.64 -1.61
CA THR A 342 -9.47 9.38 -1.12
C THR A 342 -8.78 8.96 0.17
N ILE A 343 -9.36 9.40 1.29
CA ILE A 343 -8.91 9.04 2.64
C ILE A 343 -9.82 7.94 3.20
N PRO A 344 -9.28 6.88 3.81
CA PRO A 344 -10.10 5.90 4.55
C PRO A 344 -10.95 6.59 5.62
N THR A 345 -12.24 6.21 5.72
CA THR A 345 -13.21 6.87 6.61
C THR A 345 -13.08 6.47 8.08
N SER A 346 -12.29 5.44 8.40
CA SER A 346 -12.05 5.03 9.79
C SER A 346 -11.30 6.11 10.57
N ARG A 347 -11.81 6.47 11.75
CA ARG A 347 -11.29 7.54 12.58
C ARG A 347 -10.15 7.03 13.49
N ASN A 348 -8.92 7.11 13.00
CA ASN A 348 -7.71 6.76 13.75
C ASN A 348 -6.58 7.78 13.49
N ALA A 349 -5.53 7.75 14.32
CA ALA A 349 -4.45 8.74 14.27
C ALA A 349 -3.69 8.75 12.93
N GLY A 350 -3.49 7.59 12.31
CA GLY A 350 -2.81 7.46 11.02
C GLY A 350 -3.60 8.09 9.88
N ASN A 351 -4.90 7.81 9.81
CA ASN A 351 -5.79 8.39 8.79
C ASN A 351 -5.95 9.90 8.97
N VAL A 352 -6.02 10.39 10.22
CA VAL A 352 -6.03 11.83 10.51
C VAL A 352 -4.72 12.46 10.00
N ALA A 353 -3.56 11.90 10.33
CA ALA A 353 -2.27 12.41 9.86
C ALA A 353 -2.18 12.46 8.32
N LYS A 354 -2.65 11.40 7.64
CA LYS A 354 -2.70 11.34 6.17
C LYS A 354 -3.59 12.44 5.58
N LEU A 355 -4.79 12.66 6.13
CA LEU A 355 -5.69 13.71 5.69
C LEU A 355 -5.06 15.10 5.85
N LEU A 356 -4.42 15.37 7.00
CA LEU A 356 -3.70 16.61 7.27
C LEU A 356 -2.62 16.87 6.21
N GLU A 357 -1.77 15.88 5.96
CA GLU A 357 -0.67 16.00 5.00
C GLU A 357 -1.17 16.28 3.59
N GLU A 358 -2.10 15.48 3.07
CA GLU A 358 -2.61 15.59 1.71
C GLU A 358 -3.40 16.89 1.48
N VAL A 359 -4.28 17.27 2.42
CA VAL A 359 -5.09 18.50 2.33
C VAL A 359 -4.20 19.74 2.41
N GLN A 360 -3.25 19.78 3.33
CA GLN A 360 -2.33 20.93 3.43
C GLN A 360 -1.40 21.02 2.22
N ALA A 361 -0.95 19.90 1.66
CA ALA A 361 -0.16 19.90 0.42
C ALA A 361 -0.95 20.53 -0.74
N LYS A 362 -2.20 20.10 -0.95
CA LYS A 362 -3.10 20.70 -1.95
C LYS A 362 -3.40 22.17 -1.66
N ALA A 363 -3.55 22.52 -0.38
CA ALA A 363 -3.81 23.90 0.00
C ALA A 363 -2.63 24.83 -0.33
N ARG A 364 -1.39 24.38 -0.10
CA ARG A 364 -0.17 25.14 -0.46
C ARG A 364 -0.08 25.39 -1.96
N GLU A 365 -0.39 24.38 -2.78
CA GLU A 365 -0.34 24.47 -4.23
C GLU A 365 -1.34 25.50 -4.80
N ALA A 366 -2.56 25.56 -4.23
CA ALA A 366 -3.63 26.43 -4.72
C ALA A 366 -3.60 27.87 -4.15
N ARG A 367 -2.85 28.11 -3.07
CA ARG A 367 -2.94 29.36 -2.28
C ARG A 367 -2.57 30.63 -3.04
N GLU A 368 -1.51 30.57 -3.85
CA GLU A 368 -1.01 31.73 -4.61
C GLU A 368 -1.91 32.03 -5.82
N PRO A 369 -2.27 31.06 -6.69
CA PRO A 369 -3.16 31.31 -7.82
C PRO A 369 -4.54 31.83 -7.41
N ILE A 370 -5.14 31.28 -6.36
CA ILE A 370 -6.44 31.77 -5.85
C ILE A 370 -6.31 33.17 -5.23
N GLY A 371 -5.20 33.45 -4.55
CA GLY A 371 -4.94 34.79 -4.00
C GLY A 371 -4.83 35.86 -5.09
N SER A 372 -4.10 35.56 -6.17
CA SER A 372 -4.01 36.41 -7.35
C SER A 372 -5.37 36.58 -8.02
N LEU A 373 -6.09 35.47 -8.26
CA LEU A 373 -7.42 35.47 -8.85
C LEU A 373 -8.40 36.37 -8.08
N VAL A 374 -8.45 36.29 -6.74
CA VAL A 374 -9.33 37.14 -5.92
C VAL A 374 -8.98 38.62 -6.10
N LYS A 375 -7.70 38.97 -6.12
CA LYS A 375 -7.25 40.35 -6.31
C LYS A 375 -7.70 40.88 -7.68
N THR A 376 -7.40 40.15 -8.75
CA THR A 376 -7.72 40.58 -10.11
C THR A 376 -9.22 40.57 -10.38
N LEU A 377 -9.97 39.57 -9.89
CA LEU A 377 -11.44 39.57 -9.99
C LEU A 377 -12.05 40.77 -9.27
N ASN A 378 -11.54 41.14 -8.10
CA ASN A 378 -12.03 42.30 -7.38
C ASN A 378 -11.81 43.60 -8.16
N GLU A 379 -10.61 43.78 -8.74
CA GLU A 379 -10.29 44.93 -9.59
C GLU A 379 -11.17 44.98 -10.85
N LYS A 380 -11.32 43.85 -11.56
CA LYS A 380 -12.08 43.79 -12.81
C LYS A 380 -13.59 43.87 -12.59
N SER A 381 -14.10 43.31 -11.50
CA SER A 381 -15.53 43.44 -11.14
C SER A 381 -15.91 44.86 -10.75
N ALA A 382 -14.97 45.65 -10.21
CA ALA A 382 -15.20 47.07 -9.95
C ALA A 382 -15.26 47.89 -11.26
N LEU A 383 -14.45 47.53 -12.25
CA LEU A 383 -14.47 48.17 -13.58
C LEU A 383 -15.72 47.76 -14.39
N PHE A 384 -16.19 46.53 -14.24
CA PHE A 384 -17.34 45.96 -14.95
C PHE A 384 -18.40 45.47 -13.94
N PRO A 385 -19.14 46.39 -13.31
CA PRO A 385 -20.15 46.03 -12.32
C PRO A 385 -21.28 45.24 -12.99
N ALA A 386 -21.73 44.18 -12.31
CA ALA A 386 -22.94 43.43 -12.66
C ALA A 386 -24.06 43.78 -11.67
N PRO A 387 -25.33 43.76 -12.10
CA PRO A 387 -26.44 43.85 -11.17
C PRO A 387 -26.57 42.53 -10.38
N GLY A 388 -26.54 42.62 -9.04
CA GLY A 388 -26.72 41.47 -8.14
C GLY A 388 -25.42 40.94 -7.53
N ASP A 389 -25.47 39.70 -7.04
CA ASP A 389 -24.35 39.06 -6.36
C ASP A 389 -23.24 38.64 -7.32
N ASN A 390 -22.00 38.78 -6.87
CA ASN A 390 -20.83 38.31 -7.59
C ASN A 390 -20.41 36.94 -7.05
N HIS A 391 -21.11 35.90 -7.50
CA HIS A 391 -20.91 34.54 -7.06
C HIS A 391 -19.46 34.07 -7.29
N ARG A 392 -18.85 34.40 -8.43
CA ARG A 392 -17.45 34.01 -8.71
C ARG A 392 -16.48 34.59 -7.68
N LEU A 393 -16.62 35.87 -7.33
CA LEU A 393 -15.79 36.52 -6.32
C LEU A 393 -16.08 35.98 -4.92
N GLN A 394 -17.34 35.67 -4.59
CA GLN A 394 -17.72 35.02 -3.33
C GLN A 394 -17.09 33.61 -3.22
N THR A 395 -17.16 32.80 -4.28
CA THR A 395 -16.53 31.47 -4.38
C THR A 395 -15.01 31.57 -4.24
N ALA A 396 -14.36 32.51 -4.94
CA ALA A 396 -12.91 32.68 -4.88
C ALA A 396 -12.45 33.14 -3.48
N ARG A 397 -13.21 34.04 -2.83
CA ARG A 397 -12.91 34.50 -1.46
C ARG A 397 -13.12 33.41 -0.41
N SER A 398 -14.23 32.67 -0.46
CA SER A 398 -14.47 31.54 0.45
C SER A 398 -13.42 30.44 0.27
N THR A 399 -13.02 30.16 -0.97
CA THR A 399 -11.91 29.24 -1.28
C THR A 399 -10.60 29.74 -0.68
N LEU A 400 -10.27 31.03 -0.85
CA LEU A 400 -9.07 31.62 -0.28
C LEU A 400 -9.04 31.57 1.25
N ALA A 401 -10.18 31.84 1.90
CA ALA A 401 -10.34 31.76 3.34
C ALA A 401 -10.16 30.33 3.86
N LEU A 402 -10.73 29.34 3.18
CA LEU A 402 -10.51 27.92 3.47
C LEU A 402 -9.03 27.55 3.38
N LEU A 403 -8.37 27.91 2.28
CA LEU A 403 -6.94 27.63 2.08
C LEU A 403 -6.08 28.28 3.16
N ALA A 404 -6.38 29.53 3.55
CA ALA A 404 -5.69 30.20 4.64
C ALA A 404 -5.90 29.46 5.98
N GLY A 405 -7.14 29.09 6.30
CA GLY A 405 -7.48 28.34 7.52
C GLY A 405 -6.75 27.00 7.62
N LEU A 406 -6.73 26.22 6.54
CA LEU A 406 -6.06 24.91 6.49
C LEU A 406 -4.54 25.02 6.68
N LEU A 407 -3.93 26.09 6.18
CA LEU A 407 -2.49 26.33 6.32
C LEU A 407 -2.10 26.92 7.68
N SER A 408 -3.03 27.59 8.38
CA SER A 408 -2.82 28.08 9.74
C SER A 408 -3.14 27.05 10.84
N ALA A 409 -3.97 26.06 10.52
CA ALA A 409 -4.39 25.06 11.49
C ALA A 409 -3.37 23.92 11.63
N GLU A 410 -3.29 23.34 12.83
CA GLU A 410 -2.44 22.19 13.15
C GLU A 410 -3.25 21.07 13.81
N GLY A 411 -2.84 19.81 13.60
CA GLY A 411 -3.47 18.67 14.24
C GLY A 411 -4.98 18.56 13.94
N ALA A 412 -5.76 18.23 14.95
CA ALA A 412 -7.22 18.09 14.83
C ALA A 412 -7.93 19.37 14.35
N ALA A 413 -7.33 20.55 14.53
CA ALA A 413 -7.91 21.81 14.07
C ALA A 413 -8.00 21.89 12.53
N VAL A 414 -7.15 21.16 11.80
CA VAL A 414 -7.26 21.06 10.33
C VAL A 414 -8.55 20.35 9.93
N VAL A 415 -8.94 19.32 10.68
CA VAL A 415 -10.17 18.56 10.45
C VAL A 415 -11.39 19.42 10.72
N THR A 416 -11.42 20.13 11.85
CA THR A 416 -12.54 21.04 12.19
C THR A 416 -12.64 22.20 11.20
N THR A 417 -11.51 22.74 10.74
CA THR A 417 -11.48 23.81 9.73
C THR A 417 -12.01 23.32 8.39
N LEU A 418 -11.65 22.09 7.99
CA LEU A 418 -12.17 21.50 6.76
C LEU A 418 -13.67 21.22 6.87
N ALA A 419 -14.11 20.58 7.96
CA ALA A 419 -15.51 20.23 8.20
C ALA A 419 -16.43 21.46 8.31
N GLY A 420 -15.95 22.50 8.98
CA GLY A 420 -16.65 23.77 9.20
C GLY A 420 -16.51 24.79 8.06
N ALA A 421 -15.86 24.43 6.95
CA ALA A 421 -15.59 25.36 5.86
C ALA A 421 -16.87 26.00 5.31
N THR A 422 -16.93 27.33 5.30
CA THR A 422 -18.04 28.09 4.72
C THR A 422 -18.08 27.90 3.21
N ILE A 423 -19.23 27.45 2.70
CA ILE A 423 -19.51 27.37 1.26
C ILE A 423 -20.57 28.42 0.96
N GLU A 424 -20.16 29.56 0.42
CA GLU A 424 -21.06 30.69 0.15
C GLU A 424 -21.98 30.43 -1.07
N THR A 425 -21.48 29.70 -2.08
CA THR A 425 -22.21 29.42 -3.33
C THR A 425 -22.56 27.93 -3.45
N SER A 426 -21.61 27.09 -3.86
CA SER A 426 -21.77 25.64 -3.92
C SER A 426 -20.42 24.90 -3.86
N GLU A 427 -20.45 23.65 -3.41
CA GLU A 427 -19.25 22.79 -3.39
C GLU A 427 -18.68 22.54 -4.79
N VAL A 428 -19.56 22.44 -5.80
CA VAL A 428 -19.16 22.23 -7.19
C VAL A 428 -18.42 23.45 -7.72
N ALA A 429 -18.90 24.66 -7.42
CA ALA A 429 -18.22 25.90 -7.79
C ALA A 429 -16.83 25.99 -7.13
N MET A 430 -16.75 25.75 -5.81
CA MET A 430 -15.46 25.76 -5.09
C MET A 430 -14.48 24.71 -5.63
N ARG A 431 -14.94 23.48 -5.92
CA ARG A 431 -14.12 22.43 -6.55
C ARG A 431 -13.57 22.89 -7.89
N GLN A 432 -14.41 23.46 -8.76
CA GLN A 432 -13.97 23.92 -10.08
C GLN A 432 -12.97 25.09 -9.96
N THR A 433 -13.21 26.03 -9.04
CA THR A 433 -12.27 27.11 -8.74
C THR A 433 -10.92 26.59 -8.26
N LEU A 434 -10.90 25.60 -7.36
CA LEU A 434 -9.65 24.93 -6.92
C LEU A 434 -8.95 24.20 -8.06
N ALA A 435 -9.69 23.40 -8.84
CA ALA A 435 -9.13 22.59 -9.92
C ALA A 435 -8.56 23.44 -11.07
N LYS A 436 -9.19 24.58 -11.38
CA LYS A 436 -8.79 25.48 -12.47
C LYS A 436 -8.10 26.75 -11.99
N ALA A 437 -7.60 26.78 -10.76
CA ALA A 437 -7.09 28.01 -10.13
C ALA A 437 -6.15 28.84 -11.01
N ARG A 438 -5.14 28.19 -11.63
CA ARG A 438 -4.17 28.83 -12.52
C ARG A 438 -4.78 29.29 -13.85
N GLU A 439 -5.68 28.48 -14.42
CA GLU A 439 -6.34 28.83 -15.69
C GLU A 439 -7.26 30.04 -15.52
N LEU A 440 -8.01 30.08 -14.41
CA LEU A 440 -8.90 31.19 -14.08
C LEU A 440 -8.09 32.46 -13.78
N ASP A 441 -7.04 32.37 -12.96
CA ASP A 441 -6.14 33.50 -12.69
C ASP A 441 -5.60 34.10 -13.99
N GLU A 442 -5.08 33.24 -14.87
CA GLU A 442 -4.52 33.67 -16.15
C GLU A 442 -5.58 34.28 -17.09
N ALA A 443 -6.77 33.70 -17.14
CA ALA A 443 -7.87 34.20 -17.96
C ALA A 443 -8.31 35.60 -17.51
N VAL A 444 -8.37 35.87 -16.20
CA VAL A 444 -8.70 37.22 -15.71
C VAL A 444 -7.52 38.16 -15.95
N ARG A 445 -6.27 37.74 -15.74
CA ARG A 445 -5.10 38.63 -15.93
C ARG A 445 -4.91 39.06 -17.39
N THR A 446 -5.07 38.13 -18.33
CA THR A 446 -4.78 38.34 -19.76
C THR A 446 -5.99 38.72 -20.61
N GLY A 447 -7.16 38.90 -19.99
CA GLY A 447 -8.36 39.37 -20.67
C GLY A 447 -8.13 40.67 -21.45
N ALA A 448 -8.86 40.85 -22.54
CA ALA A 448 -8.78 42.04 -23.40
C ALA A 448 -9.48 43.27 -22.78
N TRP A 449 -9.09 43.62 -21.55
CA TRP A 449 -9.75 44.65 -20.74
C TRP A 449 -9.75 46.02 -21.42
N ASP A 450 -8.65 46.42 -22.06
CA ASP A 450 -8.55 47.69 -22.78
C ASP A 450 -9.59 47.78 -23.91
N ILE A 451 -9.84 46.66 -24.61
CA ILE A 451 -10.86 46.59 -25.65
C ILE A 451 -12.24 46.78 -25.03
N PHE A 452 -12.56 46.07 -23.94
CA PHE A 452 -13.85 46.17 -23.26
C PHE A 452 -14.09 47.54 -22.62
N GLU A 453 -13.04 48.21 -22.16
CA GLU A 453 -13.13 49.59 -21.67
C GLU A 453 -13.38 50.58 -22.81
N ALA A 454 -12.69 50.43 -23.94
CA ALA A 454 -12.93 51.26 -25.13
C ALA A 454 -14.39 51.16 -25.63
N MET A 455 -15.03 49.98 -25.49
CA MET A 455 -16.44 49.81 -25.83
C MET A 455 -17.39 50.71 -25.02
N LYS A 456 -17.02 51.08 -23.77
CA LYS A 456 -17.82 52.00 -22.94
C LYS A 456 -17.81 53.44 -23.46
N ALA A 457 -16.78 53.82 -24.22
CA ALA A 457 -16.61 55.17 -24.75
C ALA A 457 -17.30 55.39 -26.12
N LEU A 458 -17.85 54.33 -26.73
CA LEU A 458 -18.52 54.44 -28.02
C LEU A 458 -19.86 55.18 -27.89
N THR A 459 -20.02 56.26 -28.66
CA THR A 459 -21.24 57.09 -28.69
C THR A 459 -21.97 57.03 -30.03
N ASP A 460 -21.44 56.30 -31.01
CA ASP A 460 -21.99 56.18 -32.36
C ASP A 460 -23.05 55.06 -32.49
N GLU A 461 -23.41 54.70 -33.72
CA GLU A 461 -24.43 53.68 -34.03
C GLU A 461 -24.11 52.30 -33.43
N ARG A 462 -22.86 52.04 -33.02
CA ARG A 462 -22.42 50.78 -32.41
C ARG A 462 -22.67 50.71 -30.91
N ARG A 463 -23.10 51.80 -30.28
CA ARG A 463 -23.27 51.93 -28.82
C ARG A 463 -24.14 50.84 -28.20
N SER A 464 -25.25 50.48 -28.83
CA SER A 464 -26.17 49.46 -28.29
C SER A 464 -25.52 48.07 -28.24
N ALA A 465 -24.84 47.67 -29.32
CA ALA A 465 -24.11 46.42 -29.39
C ALA A 465 -22.89 46.41 -28.46
N ALA A 466 -22.22 47.55 -28.30
CA ALA A 466 -21.12 47.73 -27.36
C ALA A 466 -21.57 47.54 -25.90
N HIS A 467 -22.70 48.15 -25.51
CA HIS A 467 -23.28 47.95 -24.19
C HIS A 467 -23.68 46.48 -23.93
N ALA A 468 -24.19 45.77 -24.94
CA ALA A 468 -24.54 44.35 -24.80
C ALA A 468 -23.30 43.48 -24.52
N ILE A 469 -22.17 43.74 -25.19
CA ILE A 469 -20.90 43.05 -24.94
C ILE A 469 -20.41 43.36 -23.52
N VAL A 470 -20.40 44.63 -23.11
CA VAL A 470 -19.97 45.04 -21.76
C VAL A 470 -20.86 44.40 -20.68
N ALA A 471 -22.17 44.36 -20.88
CA ALA A 471 -23.10 43.68 -19.97
C ALA A 471 -22.79 42.18 -19.86
N LYS A 472 -22.46 41.51 -20.97
CA LYS A 472 -22.09 40.09 -20.96
C LYS A 472 -20.74 39.84 -20.27
N VAL A 473 -19.78 40.76 -20.40
CA VAL A 473 -18.52 40.72 -19.64
C VAL A 473 -18.79 40.85 -18.13
N SER A 474 -19.62 41.80 -17.71
CA SER A 474 -20.04 41.94 -16.31
C SER A 474 -20.71 40.67 -15.78
N GLU A 475 -21.65 40.08 -16.54
CA GLU A 475 -22.32 38.83 -16.19
C GLU A 475 -21.32 37.66 -16.07
N THR A 476 -20.37 37.57 -16.99
CA THR A 476 -19.33 36.52 -16.99
C THR A 476 -18.42 36.61 -15.76
N LEU A 477 -18.08 37.85 -15.35
CA LEU A 477 -17.30 38.10 -14.15
C LEU A 477 -18.07 37.78 -12.87
N ALA A 478 -19.40 37.94 -12.86
CA ALA A 478 -20.25 37.69 -11.70
C ALA A 478 -20.66 36.21 -11.55
N ALA A 479 -20.97 35.54 -12.66
CA ALA A 479 -21.43 34.15 -12.64
C ALA A 479 -20.30 33.18 -12.28
N ASP A 480 -20.59 32.16 -11.47
CA ASP A 480 -19.64 31.11 -11.12
C ASP A 480 -19.11 30.34 -12.33
N GLU A 481 -17.93 29.74 -12.18
CA GLU A 481 -17.31 28.89 -13.22
C GLU A 481 -18.21 27.72 -13.64
N HIS A 482 -19.06 27.24 -12.73
CA HIS A 482 -20.02 26.18 -13.00
C HIS A 482 -21.15 26.64 -13.93
N ALA A 483 -21.54 27.91 -13.84
CA ALA A 483 -22.61 28.49 -14.64
C ALA A 483 -22.11 29.03 -15.98
N ILE A 484 -21.01 29.80 -15.95
CA ILE A 484 -20.39 30.39 -17.14
C ILE A 484 -18.88 30.14 -17.09
N GLY A 485 -18.35 29.42 -18.08
CA GLY A 485 -16.90 29.22 -18.19
C GLY A 485 -16.19 30.53 -18.53
N LEU A 486 -15.38 31.04 -17.60
CA LEU A 486 -14.81 32.39 -17.68
C LEU A 486 -14.00 32.63 -18.95
N LYS A 487 -13.03 31.74 -19.22
CA LYS A 487 -12.09 31.88 -20.34
C LYS A 487 -12.83 31.92 -21.67
N ALA A 488 -13.67 30.92 -21.92
CA ALA A 488 -14.43 30.80 -23.16
C ALA A 488 -15.37 31.99 -23.39
N ALA A 489 -16.04 32.47 -22.35
CA ALA A 489 -16.96 33.60 -22.44
C ALA A 489 -16.23 34.94 -22.68
N LEU A 490 -15.08 35.17 -22.04
CA LEU A 490 -14.24 36.34 -22.30
C LEU A 490 -13.66 36.32 -23.71
N ASP A 491 -13.22 35.15 -24.19
CA ASP A 491 -12.72 34.99 -25.56
C ASP A 491 -13.81 35.27 -26.61
N ASP A 492 -15.02 34.76 -26.42
CA ASP A 492 -16.16 35.04 -27.29
C ASP A 492 -16.50 36.55 -27.31
N GLN A 493 -16.53 37.20 -26.14
CA GLN A 493 -16.77 38.65 -26.07
C GLN A 493 -15.65 39.45 -26.74
N ARG A 494 -14.40 39.00 -26.62
CA ARG A 494 -13.26 39.64 -27.31
C ARG A 494 -13.44 39.57 -28.82
N ILE A 495 -13.81 38.40 -29.38
CA ILE A 495 -14.04 38.25 -30.82
C ILE A 495 -15.17 39.18 -31.29
N LYS A 496 -16.27 39.25 -30.53
CA LYS A 496 -17.39 40.16 -30.82
C LYS A 496 -16.99 41.63 -30.78
N ALA A 497 -16.20 42.02 -29.77
CA ALA A 497 -15.71 43.39 -29.63
C ALA A 497 -14.79 43.80 -30.78
N VAL A 498 -13.84 42.93 -31.16
CA VAL A 498 -12.95 43.18 -32.31
C VAL A 498 -13.74 43.35 -33.60
N ARG A 499 -14.72 42.47 -33.87
CA ARG A 499 -15.58 42.59 -35.05
C ARG A 499 -16.36 43.91 -35.06
N LEU A 500 -16.91 44.32 -33.92
CA LEU A 500 -17.68 45.57 -33.84
C LEU A 500 -16.80 46.82 -34.06
N LEU A 501 -15.54 46.77 -33.64
CA LEU A 501 -14.58 47.87 -33.83
C LEU A 501 -14.03 47.96 -35.26
N THR A 502 -14.00 46.86 -36.03
CA THR A 502 -13.44 46.80 -37.39
C THR A 502 -14.45 47.00 -38.52
N VAL A 503 -15.76 47.12 -38.24
CA VAL A 503 -16.78 47.46 -39.26
C VAL A 503 -16.63 48.94 -39.66
N ALA A 504 -16.33 49.20 -40.94
CA ALA A 504 -16.20 50.54 -41.51
C ALA A 504 -17.58 51.24 -41.67
N PRO A 505 -17.67 52.58 -41.55
CA PRO A 505 -18.93 53.29 -41.73
C PRO A 505 -19.42 53.22 -43.19
N PRO A 506 -20.74 53.13 -43.45
CA PRO A 506 -21.28 53.15 -44.81
C PRO A 506 -21.05 54.52 -45.49
N PRO A 507 -20.81 54.56 -46.81
CA PRO A 507 -20.64 55.82 -47.54
C PRO A 507 -21.97 56.61 -47.60
N SER A 508 -21.88 57.93 -47.42
CA SER A 508 -23.01 58.86 -47.38
C SER A 508 -23.83 58.88 -48.69
N PRO A 509 -25.17 58.99 -48.65
CA PRO A 509 -26.02 59.01 -49.84
C PRO A 509 -25.89 60.32 -50.64
N THR A 510 -25.74 60.20 -51.96
CA THR A 510 -25.71 61.31 -52.92
C THR A 510 -27.13 61.79 -53.28
N PRO A 511 -27.40 63.09 -53.54
CA PRO A 511 -28.75 63.63 -53.76
C PRO A 511 -29.38 63.24 -55.12
N PRO A 512 -30.72 63.28 -55.26
CA PRO A 512 -31.42 62.75 -56.43
C PRO A 512 -31.41 63.72 -57.61
N GLY A 513 -30.91 63.25 -58.77
CA GLY A 513 -31.10 63.89 -60.07
C GLY A 513 -32.42 63.48 -60.74
N PRO A 514 -32.99 64.31 -61.63
CA PRO A 514 -34.33 64.10 -62.19
C PRO A 514 -34.35 63.06 -63.31
N SER A 515 -35.45 62.30 -63.38
CA SER A 515 -35.73 61.28 -64.39
C SER A 515 -35.84 61.86 -65.80
N PRO A 516 -35.47 61.09 -66.84
CA PRO A 516 -36.51 60.71 -67.82
C PRO A 516 -36.39 59.30 -68.43
N VAL A 517 -37.57 58.70 -68.63
CA VAL A 517 -38.11 57.93 -69.78
C VAL A 517 -37.29 56.74 -70.39
N THR A 518 -37.90 55.54 -70.29
CA THR A 518 -37.78 54.30 -71.11
C THR A 518 -37.77 54.51 -72.64
N PRO A 519 -37.54 53.52 -73.57
CA PRO A 519 -37.15 52.08 -73.54
C PRO A 519 -36.09 51.75 -74.68
N PRO A 520 -35.97 50.56 -75.34
CA PRO A 520 -35.95 49.12 -74.98
C PRO A 520 -34.60 48.37 -75.34
N LEU A 521 -34.51 47.09 -74.94
CA LEU A 521 -33.60 45.95 -75.30
C LEU A 521 -33.19 45.80 -76.80
N PRO A 522 -32.30 44.87 -77.28
CA PRO A 522 -31.30 43.90 -76.72
C PRO A 522 -29.96 43.83 -77.58
N PRO A 523 -29.22 42.71 -77.84
CA PRO A 523 -28.49 41.71 -77.01
C PRO A 523 -26.99 41.40 -77.44
N ILE A 524 -26.36 40.44 -76.73
CA ILE A 524 -25.26 39.48 -77.10
C ILE A 524 -23.76 39.90 -77.09
N GLY A 525 -23.04 39.36 -76.08
CA GLY A 525 -21.79 38.55 -76.16
C GLY A 525 -20.44 39.23 -76.49
N PRO A 526 -19.28 38.52 -76.43
CA PRO A 526 -18.88 37.34 -75.65
C PRO A 526 -17.55 37.53 -74.85
N THR A 527 -17.19 36.52 -74.06
CA THR A 527 -15.93 36.24 -73.32
C THR A 527 -14.65 36.32 -74.20
N PRO A 528 -13.41 36.50 -73.66
CA PRO A 528 -12.66 35.40 -73.02
C PRO A 528 -11.67 35.76 -71.86
N ALA A 529 -11.36 34.74 -71.05
CA ALA A 529 -10.34 34.64 -69.97
C ALA A 529 -8.93 34.27 -70.54
N PRO A 530 -7.90 33.75 -69.80
CA PRO A 530 -7.53 33.60 -68.35
C PRO A 530 -6.04 34.06 -68.14
N PRO A 531 -5.12 33.55 -67.24
CA PRO A 531 -5.17 32.59 -66.10
C PRO A 531 -4.45 33.03 -64.77
N GLY A 532 -4.92 32.62 -63.58
CA GLY A 532 -4.33 31.56 -62.70
C GLY A 532 -3.59 32.19 -61.48
N THR A 533 -3.67 31.78 -60.19
CA THR A 533 -4.12 30.60 -59.40
C THR A 533 -4.34 31.05 -57.91
N PRO A 534 -4.57 30.16 -56.92
CA PRO A 534 -5.86 29.69 -56.39
C PRO A 534 -6.27 30.32 -55.04
N VAL A 535 -7.57 30.55 -54.83
CA VAL A 535 -8.18 30.93 -53.53
C VAL A 535 -8.94 29.72 -52.97
N PRO A 536 -8.82 29.38 -51.67
CA PRO A 536 -9.58 28.28 -51.07
C PRO A 536 -11.08 28.61 -51.07
N LYS A 537 -11.90 27.70 -51.60
CA LYS A 537 -13.36 27.85 -51.69
C LYS A 537 -14.00 27.76 -50.29
N PRO A 538 -14.97 28.64 -49.95
CA PRO A 538 -15.80 28.46 -48.76
C PRO A 538 -16.69 27.22 -48.89
N PRO A 539 -17.09 26.59 -47.76
CA PRO A 539 -17.94 25.41 -47.77
C PRO A 539 -19.30 25.75 -48.40
N VAL A 540 -19.75 24.89 -49.31
CA VAL A 540 -21.07 24.99 -49.94
C VAL A 540 -22.06 24.25 -49.04
N ILE A 541 -23.10 24.95 -48.58
CA ILE A 541 -24.18 24.32 -47.80
C ILE A 541 -25.01 23.48 -48.76
N VAL A 542 -24.90 22.15 -48.64
CA VAL A 542 -25.59 21.19 -49.51
C VAL A 542 -27.06 21.04 -49.12
N GLN A 543 -27.37 21.12 -47.82
CA GLN A 543 -28.74 21.09 -47.30
C GLN A 543 -28.77 21.69 -45.88
N GLU A 544 -29.78 22.50 -45.57
CA GLU A 544 -30.04 23.01 -44.22
C GLU A 544 -31.53 22.79 -43.88
N SER A 545 -31.80 22.15 -42.75
CA SER A 545 -33.15 21.86 -42.26
C SER A 545 -33.16 21.83 -40.73
N ALA A 546 -34.26 22.24 -40.11
CA ALA A 546 -34.43 22.23 -38.65
C ALA A 546 -35.76 21.55 -38.30
N ALA A 547 -35.71 20.63 -37.33
CA ALA A 547 -36.88 19.94 -36.78
C ALA A 547 -36.76 19.89 -35.24
N ALA A 548 -37.88 20.14 -34.54
CA ALA A 548 -37.99 20.11 -33.09
C ALA A 548 -39.20 19.27 -32.67
N ASP A 549 -39.22 18.80 -31.42
CA ASP A 549 -40.31 18.02 -30.80
C ASP A 549 -40.69 16.74 -31.57
N LEU A 550 -39.72 16.08 -32.19
CA LEU A 550 -39.94 14.83 -32.93
C LEU A 550 -40.22 13.68 -31.97
N GLU A 551 -41.28 12.92 -32.25
CA GLU A 551 -41.51 11.64 -31.56
C GLU A 551 -40.43 10.61 -31.92
N SER A 552 -40.23 9.61 -31.06
CA SER A 552 -39.13 8.66 -31.17
C SER A 552 -38.98 8.02 -32.56
N THR A 553 -40.09 7.65 -33.21
CA THR A 553 -40.05 7.02 -34.55
C THR A 553 -39.64 8.00 -35.65
N GLN A 554 -40.01 9.28 -35.52
CA GLN A 554 -39.68 10.32 -36.50
C GLN A 554 -38.22 10.79 -36.33
N ALA A 555 -37.75 10.90 -35.10
CA ALA A 555 -36.36 11.22 -34.80
C ALA A 555 -35.39 10.15 -35.35
N LEU A 556 -35.74 8.87 -35.19
CA LEU A 556 -34.95 7.76 -35.74
C LEU A 556 -34.93 7.78 -37.27
N ALA A 557 -36.08 7.96 -37.92
CA ALA A 557 -36.14 8.03 -39.39
C ALA A 557 -35.31 9.19 -39.96
N LEU A 558 -35.29 10.36 -39.29
CA LEU A 558 -34.47 11.50 -39.69
C LEU A 558 -32.97 11.20 -39.54
N LEU A 559 -32.56 10.55 -38.45
CA LEU A 559 -31.17 10.15 -38.25
C LEU A 559 -30.72 9.10 -39.27
N ASP A 560 -31.59 8.15 -39.62
CA ASP A 560 -31.29 7.14 -40.64
C ASP A 560 -31.12 7.77 -42.03
N ASP A 561 -31.94 8.76 -42.40
CA ASP A 561 -31.78 9.50 -43.67
C ASP A 561 -30.47 10.31 -43.71
N LEU A 562 -30.13 11.00 -42.61
CA LEU A 562 -28.87 11.73 -42.50
C LEU A 562 -27.66 10.80 -42.56
N HIS A 563 -27.76 9.62 -41.94
CA HIS A 563 -26.73 8.59 -42.00
C HIS A 563 -26.55 8.06 -43.43
N ALA A 564 -27.65 7.73 -44.13
CA ALA A 564 -27.60 7.29 -45.52
C ALA A 564 -26.99 8.34 -46.46
N LYS A 565 -27.17 9.63 -46.18
CA LYS A 565 -26.55 10.72 -46.97
C LYS A 565 -25.06 10.85 -46.72
N LEU A 566 -24.62 10.71 -45.47
CA LEU A 566 -23.20 10.72 -45.13
C LEU A 566 -22.45 9.51 -45.68
N ASP A 567 -23.09 8.34 -45.74
CA ASP A 567 -22.50 7.14 -46.35
C ASP A 567 -22.33 7.27 -47.87
N ASN A 568 -23.24 7.99 -48.53
CA ASN A 568 -23.19 8.19 -49.99
C ASN A 568 -22.21 9.29 -50.44
N ASP A 569 -21.86 10.23 -49.57
CA ASP A 569 -20.89 11.30 -49.86
C ASP A 569 -20.03 11.62 -48.63
N THR A 570 -18.80 11.07 -48.64
CA THR A 570 -17.85 11.15 -47.53
C THR A 570 -17.25 12.53 -47.30
N ASP A 571 -17.47 13.48 -48.22
CA ASP A 571 -16.98 14.87 -48.09
C ASP A 571 -18.00 15.76 -47.36
N LEU A 572 -19.22 15.26 -47.10
CA LEU A 572 -20.24 15.98 -46.33
C LEU A 572 -19.85 16.08 -44.84
N ARG A 573 -20.02 17.28 -44.28
CA ARG A 573 -19.87 17.52 -42.84
C ARG A 573 -21.21 17.91 -42.24
N LEU A 574 -21.73 17.04 -41.38
CA LEU A 574 -22.98 17.27 -40.67
C LEU A 574 -22.72 17.94 -39.32
N SER A 575 -23.42 19.04 -39.03
CA SER A 575 -23.43 19.69 -37.71
C SER A 575 -24.82 19.54 -37.09
N ILE A 576 -24.94 18.83 -35.96
CA ILE A 576 -26.22 18.63 -35.27
C ILE A 576 -26.16 19.10 -33.81
N SER A 577 -27.27 19.66 -33.32
CA SER A 577 -27.50 19.97 -31.90
C SER A 577 -28.76 19.23 -31.46
N TRP A 578 -28.70 18.46 -30.37
CA TRP A 578 -29.83 17.65 -29.89
C TRP A 578 -30.11 17.84 -28.41
N ARG A 579 -31.37 17.66 -28.02
CA ARG A 579 -31.88 17.68 -26.65
C ARG A 579 -32.93 16.57 -26.52
N LEU A 580 -32.77 15.68 -25.55
CA LEU A 580 -33.73 14.60 -25.26
C LEU A 580 -34.46 14.93 -23.96
N GLU A 581 -35.78 14.94 -24.02
CA GLU A 581 -36.63 15.27 -22.88
C GLU A 581 -37.58 14.10 -22.58
N LYS A 582 -37.86 13.88 -21.30
CA LYS A 582 -38.87 12.94 -20.83
C LYS A 582 -39.90 13.74 -20.02
N PRO A 583 -41.21 13.53 -20.21
CA PRO A 583 -42.19 14.18 -19.36
C PRO A 583 -41.97 13.75 -17.91
N GLY A 584 -41.85 14.73 -17.01
CA GLY A 584 -41.63 14.49 -15.58
C GLY A 584 -42.80 13.70 -14.98
N SER A 585 -42.49 12.61 -14.27
CA SER A 585 -43.49 11.89 -13.48
C SER A 585 -43.83 12.72 -12.24
N SER A 586 -45.07 13.17 -12.11
CA SER A 586 -45.53 13.78 -10.86
C SER A 586 -45.60 12.73 -9.76
N LYS A 587 -44.69 12.81 -8.79
CA LYS A 587 -44.93 12.52 -7.37
C LYS A 587 -43.97 13.33 -6.51
#